data_AF-A0A2I1BUU1-F1
#
_entry.id   AF-A0A2I1BUU1-F1
#
_cell.length_a   1.000
_cell.length_b   1.000
_cell.length_c   1.000
_cell.angle_alpha   90.00
_cell.angle_beta   90.00
_cell.angle_gamma   90.00
#
_symmetry.space_group_name_H-M   'P 1'
#
loop_
_entity.id
_entity.type
_entity.pdbx_description
1 polymer ?
#
loop_
_entity_poly.entity_id
_entity_poly.type
_entity_poly.pdbx_seq_one_letter_code
_entity_poly.pdbx_strand_id
1 'polypeptide(L)'
;MPQKPAATFTCVINLDEHDDKEIKRAVLPRTAERYERSVEVFDQFLELHPAARSPPDIKTYKGFLEFYARNTKGRIEERPTTETVENFRRDFETALAQLRGFCVPKNMSNTLKEYIISDLKTKLSLPDVEMSRDGLSPNDLTILLT
;
A
#
# COMPACT_ATOMS: atom_id res chain seq x y z
N MET A 1 -4.24 48.87 -8.86
CA MET A 1 -4.76 47.68 -9.59
C MET A 1 -6.14 47.36 -9.06
N PRO A 2 -7.17 47.20 -9.90
CA PRO A 2 -8.51 46.83 -9.44
C PRO A 2 -8.51 45.38 -8.95
N GLN A 3 -8.99 45.15 -7.73
CA GLN A 3 -9.15 43.81 -7.18
C GLN A 3 -10.24 43.06 -7.95
N LYS A 4 -9.94 41.83 -8.38
CA LYS A 4 -10.87 40.93 -9.05
C LYS A 4 -12.04 40.65 -8.09
N PRO A 5 -13.31 40.76 -8.51
CA PRO A 5 -14.43 40.47 -7.61
C PRO A 5 -14.39 39.01 -7.17
N ALA A 6 -14.52 38.80 -5.86
CA ALA A 6 -14.63 37.47 -5.27
C ALA A 6 -15.87 36.76 -5.83
N ALA A 7 -15.76 35.44 -6.06
CA ALA A 7 -16.87 34.65 -6.56
C ALA A 7 -18.11 34.81 -5.67
N THR A 8 -19.26 35.05 -6.29
CA THR A 8 -20.55 35.16 -5.60
C THR A 8 -21.18 33.77 -5.53
N PHE A 9 -21.28 33.21 -4.33
CA PHE A 9 -21.85 31.88 -4.11
C PHE A 9 -23.37 31.98 -3.91
N THR A 10 -24.14 31.79 -4.97
CA THR A 10 -25.63 31.89 -4.95
C THR A 10 -26.34 30.55 -5.14
N CYS A 11 -25.61 29.46 -5.35
CA CYS A 11 -26.17 28.13 -5.55
C CYS A 11 -26.66 27.55 -4.23
N VAL A 12 -27.94 27.14 -4.19
CA VAL A 12 -28.54 26.40 -3.09
C VAL A 12 -28.62 24.94 -3.49
N ILE A 13 -28.01 24.05 -2.70
CA ILE A 13 -28.03 22.60 -2.93
C ILE A 13 -29.13 21.99 -2.06
N ASN A 14 -29.90 21.06 -2.62
CA ASN A 14 -30.87 20.26 -1.87
C ASN A 14 -30.17 19.09 -1.19
N LEU A 15 -30.09 19.10 0.14
CA LEU A 15 -29.42 18.05 0.90
C LEU A 15 -30.20 16.72 0.91
N ASP A 16 -31.50 16.74 0.65
CA ASP A 16 -32.33 15.54 0.60
C ASP A 16 -31.99 14.61 -0.58
N GLU A 17 -31.22 15.10 -1.56
CA GLU A 17 -30.68 14.31 -2.68
C GLU A 17 -29.40 13.56 -2.32
N HIS A 18 -28.83 13.80 -1.14
CA HIS A 18 -27.62 13.16 -0.65
C HIS A 18 -27.96 12.19 0.48
N ASP A 19 -27.38 10.99 0.46
CA ASP A 19 -27.49 10.04 1.56
C ASP A 19 -26.19 9.99 2.37
N ASP A 20 -26.29 9.59 3.64
CA ASP A 20 -25.14 9.41 4.54
C ASP A 20 -24.32 8.15 4.22
N LYS A 21 -24.59 7.46 3.09
CA LYS A 21 -23.85 6.24 2.77
C LYS A 21 -22.44 6.62 2.37
N GLU A 22 -21.47 5.97 3.00
CA GLU A 22 -20.09 6.08 2.57
C GLU A 22 -19.95 5.62 1.12
N ILE A 23 -19.54 6.54 0.25
CA ILE A 23 -19.16 6.20 -1.12
C ILE A 23 -17.87 5.37 -1.04
N LYS A 24 -18.00 4.05 -1.23
CA LYS A 24 -16.84 3.18 -1.43
C LYS A 24 -16.16 3.62 -2.72
N ARG A 25 -14.88 4.00 -2.65
CA ARG A 25 -14.09 4.35 -3.85
C ARG A 25 -14.22 3.21 -4.86
N ALA A 26 -14.61 3.55 -6.10
CA ALA A 26 -14.53 2.61 -7.20
C ALA A 26 -13.06 2.15 -7.34
N VAL A 27 -12.81 0.88 -7.01
CA VAL A 27 -11.51 0.25 -7.17
C VAL A 27 -11.43 -0.22 -8.62
N LEU A 28 -10.40 0.19 -9.35
CA LEU A 28 -10.16 -0.32 -10.70
C LEU A 28 -10.02 -1.86 -10.64
N PRO A 29 -10.53 -2.63 -11.63
CA PRO A 29 -10.48 -4.10 -11.59
C PRO A 29 -9.08 -4.66 -11.28
N ARG A 30 -8.05 -4.08 -11.90
CA ARG A 30 -6.65 -4.45 -11.66
C ARG A 30 -6.20 -4.27 -10.20
N THR A 31 -6.77 -3.31 -9.49
CA THR A 31 -6.48 -3.07 -8.07
C THR A 31 -7.26 -4.05 -7.18
N ALA A 32 -8.48 -4.43 -7.58
CA ALA A 32 -9.25 -5.47 -6.88
C ALA A 32 -8.53 -6.83 -6.95
N GLU A 33 -8.04 -7.22 -8.13
CA GLU A 33 -7.22 -8.44 -8.30
C GLU A 33 -5.98 -8.45 -7.40
N ARG A 34 -5.33 -7.29 -7.19
CA ARG A 34 -4.19 -7.19 -6.26
C ARG A 34 -4.60 -7.43 -4.82
N TYR A 35 -5.76 -6.92 -4.41
CA TYR A 35 -6.28 -7.12 -3.06
C TYR A 35 -6.65 -8.57 -2.81
N GLU A 36 -7.37 -9.20 -3.75
CA GLU A 36 -7.68 -10.63 -3.70
C GLU A 36 -6.41 -11.47 -3.57
N ARG A 37 -5.42 -11.22 -4.44
CA ARG A 37 -4.13 -11.90 -4.39
C ARG A 37 -3.42 -11.73 -3.04
N SER A 38 -3.48 -10.54 -2.42
CA SER A 38 -2.84 -10.32 -1.12
C SER A 38 -3.48 -11.15 0.00
N VAL A 39 -4.80 -11.35 -0.07
CA VAL A 39 -5.56 -12.20 0.87
C VAL A 39 -5.29 -13.68 0.59
N GLU A 40 -5.23 -14.10 -0.67
CA GLU A 40 -4.86 -15.49 -1.03
C GLU A 40 -3.48 -15.88 -0.49
N VAL A 41 -2.49 -14.97 -0.60
CA VAL A 41 -1.15 -15.21 -0.03
C VAL A 41 -1.22 -15.32 1.50
N PHE A 42 -2.12 -14.58 2.15
CA PHE A 42 -2.35 -14.71 3.59
C PHE A 42 -3.01 -16.04 3.96
N ASP A 43 -4.00 -16.50 3.19
CA ASP A 43 -4.63 -17.81 3.41
C ASP A 43 -3.61 -18.95 3.28
N GLN A 44 -2.75 -18.91 2.26
CA GLN A 44 -1.63 -19.87 2.13
C GLN A 44 -0.68 -19.81 3.32
N PHE A 45 -0.39 -18.62 3.82
CA PHE A 45 0.42 -18.46 5.03
C PHE A 45 -0.25 -19.10 6.25
N LEU A 46 -1.56 -18.94 6.43
CA LEU A 46 -2.32 -19.56 7.51
C LEU A 46 -2.31 -21.10 7.42
N GLU A 47 -2.46 -21.66 6.22
CA GLU A 47 -2.38 -23.11 5.99
C GLU A 47 -1.02 -23.68 6.40
N LEU A 48 0.06 -22.97 6.08
CA LEU A 48 1.42 -23.41 6.40
C LEU A 48 1.82 -23.15 7.87
N HIS A 49 1.11 -22.26 8.58
CA HIS A 49 1.46 -21.84 9.93
C HIS A 49 0.24 -21.97 10.86
N PRO A 50 -0.07 -23.16 11.40
CA PRO A 50 -1.25 -23.40 12.23
C PRO A 50 -1.36 -22.53 13.50
N ALA A 51 -0.24 -21.95 13.95
CA ALA A 51 -0.21 -21.03 15.09
C ALA A 51 -0.58 -19.58 14.74
N ALA A 52 -0.74 -19.26 13.45
CA ALA A 52 -1.14 -17.94 12.96
C ALA A 52 -2.62 -17.67 13.22
N ARG A 53 -2.98 -16.39 13.35
CA ARG A 53 -4.35 -15.94 13.65
C ARG A 53 -4.98 -15.17 12.50
N SER A 54 -6.30 -15.27 12.38
CA SER A 54 -7.11 -14.47 11.47
C SER A 54 -8.32 -13.91 12.24
N PRO A 55 -8.52 -12.58 12.34
CA PRO A 55 -7.63 -11.52 11.85
C PRO A 55 -6.22 -11.55 12.47
N PRO A 56 -5.19 -11.03 11.77
CA PRO A 56 -3.82 -11.12 12.24
C PRO A 56 -3.59 -10.26 13.49
N ASP A 57 -2.94 -10.84 14.50
CA ASP A 57 -2.29 -10.06 15.54
C ASP A 57 -0.90 -9.56 15.07
N ILE A 58 -0.25 -8.70 15.86
CA ILE A 58 1.06 -8.12 15.50
C ILE A 58 2.07 -9.22 15.18
N LYS A 59 2.08 -10.31 15.96
CA LYS A 59 3.00 -11.43 15.80
C LYS A 59 2.76 -12.14 14.47
N THR A 60 1.50 -12.48 14.18
CA THR A 60 1.10 -13.14 12.94
C THR A 60 1.45 -12.28 11.74
N TYR A 61 1.18 -10.97 11.81
CA TYR A 61 1.44 -10.05 10.71
C TYR A 61 2.94 -9.87 10.46
N LYS A 62 3.78 -9.76 11.50
CA LYS A 62 5.24 -9.77 11.31
C LYS A 62 5.72 -11.04 10.60
N GLY A 63 5.23 -12.21 11.04
CA GLY A 63 5.53 -13.49 10.40
C GLY A 63 5.06 -13.55 8.95
N PHE A 64 3.88 -12.98 8.66
CA PHE A 64 3.34 -12.91 7.31
C PHE A 64 4.19 -12.03 6.37
N LEU A 65 4.62 -10.86 6.82
CA LEU A 65 5.49 -9.99 6.03
C LEU A 65 6.84 -10.64 5.75
N GLU A 66 7.40 -11.36 6.73
CA GLU A 66 8.61 -12.15 6.51
C GLU A 66 8.38 -13.28 5.51
N PHE A 67 7.27 -14.01 5.62
CA PHE A 67 6.89 -15.04 4.67
C PHE A 67 6.78 -14.48 3.25
N TYR A 68 6.07 -13.37 3.07
CA TYR A 68 5.96 -12.70 1.78
C TYR A 68 7.31 -12.28 1.21
N ALA A 69 8.15 -11.64 2.03
CA ALA A 69 9.46 -11.13 1.60
C ALA A 69 10.43 -12.25 1.21
N ARG A 70 10.34 -13.42 1.86
CA ARG A 70 11.16 -14.60 1.51
C ARG A 70 10.73 -15.29 0.22
N ASN A 71 9.44 -15.23 -0.13
CA ASN A 71 8.87 -15.95 -1.27
C ASN A 71 8.68 -15.06 -2.51
N THR A 72 8.88 -13.75 -2.37
CA THR A 72 8.78 -12.78 -3.47
C THR A 72 10.16 -12.51 -4.03
N LYS A 73 10.33 -12.59 -5.35
CA LYS A 73 11.56 -12.17 -6.01
C LYS A 73 11.59 -10.65 -6.16
N GLY A 74 12.75 -10.05 -5.93
CA GLY A 74 12.95 -8.66 -6.27
C GLY A 74 12.90 -8.43 -7.78
N ARG A 75 12.57 -7.19 -8.16
CA ARG A 75 12.59 -6.76 -9.57
C ARG A 75 14.01 -6.41 -10.03
N ILE A 76 14.84 -5.95 -9.11
CA ILE A 76 16.21 -5.46 -9.37
C ILE A 76 17.21 -6.49 -8.86
N GLU A 77 17.06 -6.90 -7.61
CA GLU A 77 17.85 -7.95 -6.98
C GLU A 77 17.03 -9.22 -6.75
N GLU A 78 17.66 -10.25 -6.21
CA GLU A 78 16.98 -11.50 -5.86
C GLU A 78 15.85 -11.28 -4.83
N ARG A 79 16.03 -10.32 -3.91
CA ARG A 79 15.10 -10.02 -2.81
C ARG A 79 14.28 -8.75 -3.08
N PRO A 80 13.04 -8.65 -2.54
CA PRO A 80 12.21 -7.47 -2.71
C PRO A 80 12.79 -6.30 -1.90
N THR A 81 12.58 -5.08 -2.38
CA THR A 81 12.95 -3.88 -1.62
C THR A 81 12.03 -3.68 -0.42
N THR A 82 12.49 -2.92 0.57
CA THR A 82 11.65 -2.48 1.70
C THR A 82 10.37 -1.78 1.24
N GLU A 83 10.46 -0.95 0.18
CA GLU A 83 9.31 -0.31 -0.45
C GLU A 83 8.32 -1.32 -1.07
N THR A 84 8.82 -2.38 -1.71
CA THR A 84 7.96 -3.43 -2.28
C THR A 84 7.14 -4.11 -1.19
N VAL A 85 7.75 -4.40 -0.05
CA VAL A 85 7.07 -5.02 1.10
C VAL A 85 6.09 -4.04 1.76
N GLU A 86 6.44 -2.76 1.86
CA GLU A 86 5.56 -1.71 2.39
C GLU A 86 4.33 -1.47 1.50
N ASN A 87 4.51 -1.49 0.18
CA ASN A 87 3.40 -1.39 -0.77
C ASN A 87 2.46 -2.60 -0.65
N PHE A 88 3.02 -3.80 -0.56
CA PHE A 88 2.25 -5.01 -0.28
C PHE A 88 1.47 -4.92 1.04
N ARG A 89 2.10 -4.43 2.11
CA ARG A 89 1.43 -4.22 3.41
C ARG A 89 0.19 -3.33 3.24
N ARG A 90 0.30 -2.19 2.55
CA ARG A 90 -0.84 -1.26 2.34
C ARG A 90 -1.96 -1.88 1.52
N ASP A 91 -1.61 -2.61 0.47
CA ASP A 91 -2.58 -3.33 -0.36
C ASP A 91 -3.31 -4.39 0.48
N PHE A 92 -2.58 -5.13 1.31
CA PHE A 92 -3.16 -6.13 2.20
C PHE A 92 -4.05 -5.53 3.30
N GLU A 93 -3.67 -4.41 3.93
CA GLU A 93 -4.56 -3.73 4.91
C GLU A 93 -5.86 -3.27 4.26
N THR A 94 -5.77 -2.75 3.03
CA THR A 94 -6.95 -2.35 2.25
C THR A 94 -7.80 -3.57 1.91
N ALA A 95 -7.17 -4.68 1.50
CA ALA A 95 -7.85 -5.92 1.20
C ALA A 95 -8.55 -6.54 2.42
N LEU A 96 -7.92 -6.53 3.59
CA LEU A 96 -8.53 -6.98 4.84
C LEU A 96 -9.78 -6.16 5.20
N ALA A 97 -9.70 -4.83 5.05
CA ALA A 97 -10.84 -3.96 5.31
C ALA A 97 -12.00 -4.22 4.33
N GLN A 98 -11.70 -4.39 3.05
CA GLN A 98 -12.73 -4.57 2.01
C GLN A 98 -13.31 -5.98 1.96
N LEU A 99 -12.47 -7.01 2.02
CA LEU A 99 -12.84 -8.40 1.76
C LEU A 99 -13.12 -9.21 3.04
N ARG A 100 -12.53 -8.81 4.16
CA ARG A 100 -12.66 -9.52 5.45
C ARG A 100 -13.31 -8.67 6.54
N GLY A 101 -13.69 -7.41 6.24
CA GLY A 101 -14.32 -6.50 7.19
C GLY A 101 -13.43 -6.12 8.38
N PHE A 102 -12.11 -6.30 8.26
CA PHE A 102 -11.17 -6.03 9.35
C PHE A 102 -10.29 -4.82 9.03
N CYS A 103 -10.51 -3.73 9.77
CA CYS A 103 -9.65 -2.55 9.71
C CYS A 103 -8.47 -2.72 10.66
N VAL A 104 -7.26 -2.77 10.10
CA VAL A 104 -6.03 -2.87 10.89
C VAL A 104 -5.87 -1.63 11.78
N PRO A 105 -5.71 -1.79 13.11
CA PRO A 105 -5.49 -0.66 14.01
C PRO A 105 -4.26 0.16 13.63
N LYS A 106 -4.35 1.50 13.70
CA LYS A 106 -3.27 2.41 13.27
C LYS A 106 -1.94 2.16 13.99
N ASN A 107 -1.98 1.81 15.27
CA ASN A 107 -0.78 1.46 16.05
C ASN A 107 -0.12 0.17 15.53
N MET A 108 -0.90 -0.83 15.12
CA MET A 108 -0.40 -2.05 14.48
C MET A 108 0.22 -1.73 13.12
N SER A 109 -0.48 -0.94 12.28
CA SER A 109 0.01 -0.49 10.97
C SER A 109 1.37 0.24 11.08
N ASN A 110 1.50 1.18 12.04
CA ASN A 110 2.75 1.87 12.32
C ASN A 110 3.85 0.91 12.80
N THR A 111 3.53 -0.03 13.69
CA THR A 111 4.48 -1.04 14.19
C THR A 111 5.04 -1.89 13.04
N LEU A 112 4.21 -2.24 12.07
CA LEU A 112 4.61 -3.06 10.93
C LEU A 112 5.44 -2.28 9.93
N LYS A 113 5.12 -1.00 9.71
CA LYS A 113 5.95 -0.10 8.91
C LYS A 113 7.37 0.00 9.49
N GLU A 114 7.49 0.25 10.80
CA GLU A 114 8.80 0.30 11.47
C GLU A 114 9.53 -1.04 11.40
N TYR A 115 8.81 -2.15 11.59
CA TYR A 115 9.37 -3.50 11.46
C TYR A 115 9.96 -3.76 10.06
N ILE A 116 9.30 -3.32 8.98
CA ILE A 116 9.79 -3.51 7.60
C ILE A 116 11.15 -2.83 7.42
N ILE A 117 11.27 -1.55 7.83
CA ILE A 117 12.48 -0.74 7.58
C ILE A 117 13.63 -1.04 8.56
N SER A 118 13.36 -1.72 9.67
CA SER A 118 14.35 -2.06 10.71
C SER A 118 14.66 -3.56 10.77
N ASP A 119 13.92 -4.31 11.59
CA ASP A 119 14.16 -5.72 11.90
C ASP A 119 14.10 -6.59 10.64
N LEU A 120 13.07 -6.43 9.81
CA LEU A 120 12.88 -7.27 8.62
C LEU A 120 13.96 -7.00 7.57
N LYS A 121 14.23 -5.72 7.30
CA LYS A 121 15.33 -5.29 6.43
C LYS A 121 16.64 -5.89 6.87
N THR A 122 16.97 -5.79 8.16
CA THR A 122 18.22 -6.32 8.72
C THR A 122 18.28 -7.84 8.61
N LYS A 123 17.19 -8.53 9.01
CA LYS A 123 17.10 -9.99 9.03
C LYS A 123 17.22 -10.63 7.64
N LEU A 124 16.63 -10.00 6.62
CA LEU A 124 16.62 -10.51 5.25
C LEU A 124 17.58 -9.75 4.33
N SER A 125 18.42 -8.86 4.87
CA SER A 125 19.30 -7.98 4.09
C SER A 125 18.58 -7.36 2.88
N LEU A 126 17.39 -6.79 3.11
CA LEU A 126 16.57 -6.26 2.02
C LEU A 126 17.25 -5.01 1.43
N PRO A 127 17.29 -4.89 0.09
CA PRO A 127 17.85 -3.72 -0.56
C PRO A 127 16.96 -2.49 -0.37
N ASP A 128 17.61 -1.34 -0.23
CA ASP A 128 17.00 -0.01 -0.40
C ASP A 128 17.29 0.54 -1.81
N VAL A 129 17.72 -0.32 -2.73
CA VAL A 129 18.09 0.08 -4.08
C VAL A 129 16.86 0.57 -4.84
N GLU A 130 16.81 1.87 -5.10
CA GLU A 130 15.99 2.44 -6.15
C GLU A 130 16.68 2.23 -7.50
N MET A 131 15.93 2.03 -8.60
CA MET A 131 16.54 2.02 -9.92
C MET A 131 17.26 3.36 -10.15
N SER A 132 18.52 3.31 -10.59
CA SER A 132 19.22 4.52 -11.04
C SER A 132 18.35 5.25 -12.05
N ARG A 133 18.10 6.54 -11.83
CA ARG A 133 17.41 7.41 -12.79
C ARG A 133 18.36 7.83 -13.92
N ASP A 134 19.17 6.91 -14.44
CA ASP A 134 20.02 7.13 -15.62
C ASP A 134 19.19 7.16 -16.92
N GLY A 135 18.06 7.86 -16.87
CA GLY A 135 17.31 8.30 -18.03
C GLY A 135 17.18 9.80 -17.89
N LEU A 136 17.83 10.54 -18.78
CA LEU A 136 17.58 11.98 -18.97
C LEU A 136 16.07 12.18 -19.00
N SER A 137 15.55 12.99 -18.08
CA SER A 137 14.15 13.36 -18.19
C SER A 137 13.97 14.18 -19.48
N PRO A 138 12.75 14.24 -20.05
CA PRO A 138 12.50 15.08 -21.22
C PRO A 138 12.95 16.54 -21.04
N ASN A 139 13.00 17.04 -19.80
CA ASN A 139 13.50 18.38 -19.48
C ASN A 139 15.03 18.49 -19.56
N ASP A 140 15.75 17.40 -19.29
CA ASP A 140 17.22 17.35 -19.44
C ASP A 140 17.62 17.28 -20.92
N LEU A 141 16.76 16.68 -21.77
CA LEU A 141 16.94 16.69 -23.23
C LEU A 141 16.77 18.10 -23.82
N THR A 142 15.87 18.93 -23.30
CA THR A 142 15.73 20.31 -23.77
C THR A 142 16.94 21.19 -23.45
N ILE A 143 17.68 20.90 -22.38
CA ILE A 143 18.89 21.64 -22.01
C ILE A 143 20.07 21.26 -22.90
N LEU A 144 20.18 19.99 -23.30
CA LEU A 144 21.25 19.49 -24.18
C LEU A 144 21.07 19.88 -25.66
N LEU A 145 19.92 20.41 -26.05
CA LEU A 145 19.59 20.85 -27.42
C LEU A 145 19.67 22.37 -27.61
N THR A 146 20.19 23.11 -26.63
CA THR A 146 20.50 24.56 -26.67
C THR A 146 21.97 24.80 -26.45
#